data_AF-A0A0R1Z5B5-F1
#
_entry.id   AF-A0A0R1Z5B5-F1
#
_cell.length_a   1.000
_cell.length_b   1.000
_cell.length_c   1.000
_cell.angle_alpha   90.00
_cell.angle_beta   90.00
_cell.angle_gamma   90.00
#
_symmetry.space_group_name_H-M   'P 1'
#
loop_
_entity.id
_entity.type
_entity.pdbx_description
1 polymer ?
#
loop_
_entity_poly.entity_id
_entity_poly.type
_entity_poly.pdbx_seq_one_letter_code
_entity_poly.pdbx_strand_id
1 'polypeptide(L)'
;MEVFRMLKRSLSFLLLLGAVFLGLLNIGSVSANTIPSNYSFDGSIFTGPIPYYSSTKSQKAYIWNNTQTKRIHNLKNYPNTVWLVSKAFVKPVKGKNQVYYKLYSAYNKKVKGIAWYGYFKKSIIKLPVIFNSQQAYLNDLSSNKALKLTRMVAKLFPNSQVNLDLSKSLYVSLPQKTDLLNEFTSTKRIDLNSFDSEGNYSYYERMAPSKAIKLIDQRLSEMGYDQDKRNSMSNYDIGLNIVGYAESFYRQSELNIANKYRYPVTLSNFRDMQDYGACSIQLGIPK
;
A
#
# COMPACT_ATOMS: atom_id res chain seq x y z
N MET A 1 18.96 51.36 -1.33
CA MET A 1 19.62 50.42 -2.26
C MET A 1 19.65 48.97 -1.76
N GLU A 2 19.22 48.68 -0.52
CA GLU A 2 19.15 47.29 0.01
C GLU A 2 17.77 46.61 -0.17
N VAL A 3 16.68 47.36 -0.23
CA VAL A 3 15.31 46.80 -0.37
C VAL A 3 15.11 46.08 -1.72
N PHE A 4 15.75 46.57 -2.79
CA PHE A 4 15.71 45.94 -4.11
C PHE A 4 16.52 44.64 -4.20
N ARG A 5 17.50 44.42 -3.30
CA ARG A 5 18.34 43.21 -3.27
C ARG A 5 17.65 42.06 -2.51
N MET A 6 16.76 42.37 -1.57
CA MET A 6 15.94 41.39 -0.86
C MET A 6 14.78 40.84 -1.71
N LEU A 7 14.16 41.68 -2.55
CA LEU A 7 13.07 41.23 -3.43
C LEU A 7 13.53 40.21 -4.49
N LYS A 8 14.74 40.39 -5.06
CA LYS A 8 15.30 39.43 -6.05
C LYS A 8 15.65 38.06 -5.46
N ARG A 9 16.04 37.98 -4.18
CA ARG A 9 16.27 36.69 -3.50
C ARG A 9 14.96 35.98 -3.13
N SER A 10 13.87 36.71 -2.90
CA SER A 10 12.55 36.10 -2.65
C SER A 10 11.86 35.61 -3.94
N LEU A 11 12.06 36.28 -5.09
CA LEU A 11 11.52 35.81 -6.37
C LEU A 11 12.23 34.53 -6.87
N SER A 12 13.53 34.34 -6.60
CA SER A 12 14.21 33.07 -6.89
C SER A 12 13.75 31.91 -6.01
N PHE A 13 13.24 32.17 -4.80
CA PHE A 13 12.64 31.15 -3.94
C PHE A 13 11.20 30.77 -4.34
N LEU A 14 10.45 31.72 -4.91
CA LEU A 14 9.09 31.47 -5.43
C LEU A 14 9.09 30.79 -6.81
N LEU A 15 10.16 30.93 -7.60
CA LEU A 15 10.32 30.20 -8.87
C LEU A 15 10.88 28.77 -8.72
N LEU A 16 11.48 28.41 -7.57
CA LEU A 16 11.88 27.03 -7.27
C LEU A 16 10.74 26.15 -6.70
N LEU A 17 9.67 26.76 -6.19
CA LEU A 17 8.45 26.05 -5.75
C LEU A 17 7.45 25.79 -6.90
N GLY A 18 7.69 26.37 -8.08
CA GLY A 18 6.82 26.27 -9.25
C GLY A 18 7.09 25.09 -10.20
N ALA A 19 8.10 24.24 -9.92
CA ALA A 19 8.54 23.19 -10.84
C ALA A 19 8.51 21.76 -10.25
N VAL A 20 7.54 21.45 -9.36
CA VAL A 20 7.40 20.10 -8.75
C VAL A 20 6.06 19.42 -9.06
N PHE A 21 5.24 19.97 -9.96
CA PHE A 21 3.96 19.35 -10.37
C PHE A 21 3.89 18.96 -11.85
N LEU A 22 4.99 18.49 -12.44
CA LEU A 22 4.99 17.84 -13.75
C LEU A 22 5.52 16.41 -13.61
N GLY A 23 4.66 15.56 -13.06
CA GLY A 23 4.92 14.13 -12.90
C GLY A 23 3.70 13.33 -12.42
N LEU A 24 2.51 13.91 -12.39
CA LEU A 24 1.29 13.12 -12.47
C LEU A 24 1.09 12.83 -13.95
N LEU A 25 1.64 11.70 -14.39
CA LEU A 25 1.07 11.04 -15.56
C LEU A 25 -0.44 10.99 -15.30
N ASN A 26 -1.19 11.74 -16.10
CA ASN A 26 -2.55 11.42 -16.43
C ASN A 26 -2.49 10.01 -17.03
N ILE A 27 -2.46 8.99 -16.17
CA ILE A 27 -2.96 7.68 -16.51
C ILE A 27 -4.45 7.94 -16.65
N GLY A 28 -4.85 8.42 -17.83
CA GLY A 28 -6.23 8.45 -18.23
C GLY A 28 -6.75 7.08 -17.86
N SER A 29 -7.75 7.04 -16.98
CA SER A 29 -8.45 5.82 -16.69
C SER A 29 -9.05 5.37 -18.02
N VAL A 30 -8.31 4.56 -18.76
CA VAL A 30 -8.77 3.91 -19.97
C VAL A 30 -9.99 3.14 -19.49
N SER A 31 -11.17 3.55 -19.96
CA SER A 31 -12.42 2.89 -19.61
C SER A 31 -12.16 1.40 -19.78
N ALA A 32 -12.33 0.63 -18.70
CA ALA A 32 -12.28 -0.81 -18.80
C ALA A 32 -13.15 -1.21 -19.99
N ASN A 33 -12.63 -2.08 -20.86
CA ASN A 33 -13.40 -2.77 -21.89
C ASN A 33 -14.77 -3.14 -21.31
N THR A 34 -15.82 -2.98 -22.10
CA THR A 34 -17.23 -3.20 -21.73
C THR A 34 -17.38 -4.37 -20.73
N ILE A 35 -17.88 -4.09 -19.53
CA ILE A 35 -18.05 -5.11 -18.48
C ILE A 35 -18.98 -6.21 -19.02
N PRO A 36 -18.52 -7.47 -19.15
CA PRO A 36 -19.36 -8.57 -19.66
C PRO A 36 -20.59 -8.77 -18.78
N SER A 37 -21.75 -9.06 -19.37
CA SER A 37 -23.00 -9.27 -18.60
C SER A 37 -22.91 -10.47 -17.65
N ASN A 38 -22.11 -11.48 -17.99
CA ASN A 38 -21.87 -12.68 -17.21
C ASN A 38 -20.70 -12.57 -16.22
N TYR A 39 -20.10 -11.38 -16.06
CA TYR A 39 -18.98 -11.22 -15.13
C TYR A 39 -19.41 -11.51 -13.68
N SER A 40 -18.61 -12.31 -13.00
CA SER A 40 -18.69 -12.53 -11.57
C SER A 40 -17.31 -12.84 -10.99
N PHE A 41 -17.18 -12.65 -9.68
CA PHE A 41 -16.01 -13.02 -8.90
C PHE A 41 -16.46 -13.61 -7.56
N ASP A 42 -15.83 -14.70 -7.13
CA ASP A 42 -16.05 -15.32 -5.83
C ASP A 42 -14.74 -15.67 -5.13
N GLY A 43 -14.32 -14.82 -4.19
CA GLY A 43 -13.06 -14.93 -3.48
C GLY A 43 -12.88 -16.21 -2.67
N SER A 44 -13.95 -16.98 -2.37
CA SER A 44 -13.80 -18.30 -1.73
C SER A 44 -13.30 -19.40 -2.68
N ILE A 45 -13.45 -19.18 -3.99
CA ILE A 45 -12.98 -20.09 -5.04
C ILE A 45 -11.60 -19.64 -5.57
N PHE A 46 -11.18 -18.42 -5.20
CA PHE A 46 -9.88 -17.84 -5.52
C PHE A 46 -8.96 -17.85 -4.30
N THR A 47 -7.83 -17.15 -4.41
CA THR A 47 -6.83 -17.00 -3.34
C THR A 47 -7.32 -16.17 -2.14
N GLY A 48 -8.56 -15.66 -2.20
CA GLY A 48 -9.22 -14.95 -1.10
C GLY A 48 -9.89 -13.64 -1.52
N PRO A 49 -10.45 -12.89 -0.56
CA PRO A 49 -10.99 -11.55 -0.78
C PRO A 49 -9.91 -10.53 -1.14
N ILE A 50 -10.18 -9.69 -2.14
CA ILE A 50 -9.21 -8.69 -2.63
C ILE A 50 -9.33 -7.37 -1.84
N PRO A 51 -8.22 -6.75 -1.41
CA PRO A 51 -8.26 -5.51 -0.63
C PRO A 51 -8.44 -4.26 -1.50
N TYR A 52 -9.36 -3.39 -1.08
CA TYR A 52 -9.65 -2.10 -1.70
C TYR A 52 -9.69 -0.98 -0.66
N TYR A 53 -9.41 0.25 -1.07
CA TYR A 53 -9.73 1.42 -0.26
C TYR A 53 -10.88 2.20 -0.87
N SER A 54 -11.64 2.90 -0.02
CA SER A 54 -12.60 3.90 -0.49
C SER A 54 -11.84 5.03 -1.19
N SER A 55 -12.18 5.28 -2.46
CA SER A 55 -11.61 6.33 -3.30
C SER A 55 -12.53 7.55 -3.43
N THR A 56 -13.73 7.50 -2.85
CA THR A 56 -14.70 8.59 -2.88
C THR A 56 -14.80 9.30 -1.53
N LYS A 57 -14.96 10.62 -1.57
CA LYS A 57 -15.35 11.46 -0.42
C LYS A 57 -16.85 11.82 -0.44
N SER A 58 -17.60 11.23 -1.37
CA SER A 58 -19.02 11.57 -1.59
C SER A 58 -19.87 11.22 -0.37
N GLN A 59 -20.71 12.16 0.03
CA GLN A 59 -21.76 11.95 1.05
C GLN A 59 -22.80 10.90 0.61
N LYS A 60 -22.84 10.56 -0.69
CA LYS A 60 -23.81 9.64 -1.30
C LYS A 60 -23.24 8.24 -1.57
N ALA A 61 -22.08 7.91 -1.00
CA ALA A 61 -21.45 6.61 -1.18
C ALA A 61 -21.83 5.66 -0.03
N TYR A 62 -22.73 4.72 -0.30
CA TYR A 62 -23.31 3.84 0.72
C TYR A 62 -22.95 2.37 0.52
N ILE A 63 -22.90 1.66 1.65
CA ILE A 63 -22.98 0.20 1.71
C ILE A 63 -24.42 -0.15 2.06
N TRP A 64 -24.98 -1.06 1.27
CA TRP A 64 -26.34 -1.54 1.39
C TRP A 64 -26.37 -2.93 2.04
N ASN A 65 -27.51 -3.31 2.59
CA ASN A 65 -27.77 -4.69 3.01
C ASN A 65 -27.74 -5.66 1.81
N ASN A 66 -27.79 -6.97 2.09
CA ASN A 66 -27.69 -8.00 1.04
C ASN A 66 -28.82 -7.92 0.00
N THR A 67 -30.02 -7.47 0.37
CA THR A 67 -31.14 -7.26 -0.57
C THR A 67 -31.08 -5.92 -1.30
N GLN A 68 -30.09 -5.07 -0.99
CA GLN A 68 -29.91 -3.73 -1.54
C GLN A 68 -31.12 -2.80 -1.41
N THR A 69 -31.91 -2.98 -0.34
CA THR A 69 -33.11 -2.18 -0.04
C THR A 69 -32.86 -1.13 1.03
N LYS A 70 -31.84 -1.33 1.89
CA LYS A 70 -31.52 -0.43 3.01
C LYS A 70 -30.06 -0.02 2.99
N ARG A 71 -29.79 1.27 3.16
CA ARG A 71 -28.44 1.81 3.39
C ARG A 71 -28.08 1.53 4.86
N ILE A 72 -27.01 0.78 5.08
CA ILE A 72 -26.60 0.35 6.43
C ILE A 72 -25.31 1.03 6.88
N HIS A 73 -24.47 1.46 5.94
CA HIS A 73 -23.29 2.28 6.24
C HIS A 73 -23.07 3.35 5.18
N ASN A 74 -22.46 4.47 5.58
CA ASN A 74 -21.96 5.50 4.67
C ASN A 74 -20.43 5.46 4.66
N LEU A 75 -19.81 5.34 3.49
CA LEU A 75 -18.36 5.22 3.33
C LEU A 75 -17.59 6.44 3.86
N LYS A 76 -18.23 7.62 3.96
CA LYS A 76 -17.62 8.81 4.56
C LYS A 76 -17.16 8.59 6.01
N ASN A 77 -17.82 7.69 6.74
CA ASN A 77 -17.49 7.37 8.14
C ASN A 77 -16.31 6.39 8.23
N TYR A 78 -15.79 5.91 7.11
CA TYR A 78 -14.76 4.88 7.03
C TYR A 78 -13.58 5.28 6.11
N PRO A 79 -13.03 6.51 6.21
CA PRO A 79 -12.09 7.04 5.21
C PRO A 79 -10.77 6.27 5.15
N ASN A 80 -10.39 5.59 6.24
CA ASN A 80 -9.14 4.83 6.38
C ASN A 80 -9.36 3.31 6.39
N THR A 81 -10.54 2.83 5.98
CA THR A 81 -10.85 1.40 5.99
C THR A 81 -10.35 0.73 4.70
N VAL A 82 -9.74 -0.44 4.87
CA VAL A 82 -9.56 -1.39 3.78
C VAL A 82 -10.77 -2.32 3.75
N TRP A 83 -11.35 -2.45 2.57
CA TRP A 83 -12.52 -3.26 2.27
C TRP A 83 -12.08 -4.52 1.54
N LEU A 84 -12.39 -5.67 2.11
CA LEU A 84 -12.12 -6.96 1.52
C LEU A 84 -13.31 -7.34 0.65
N VAL A 85 -13.11 -7.30 -0.67
CA VAL A 85 -14.12 -7.68 -1.67
C VAL A 85 -14.14 -9.20 -1.77
N SER A 86 -15.16 -9.81 -1.18
CA SER A 86 -15.31 -11.26 -1.16
C SER A 86 -16.03 -11.78 -2.40
N LYS A 87 -16.97 -11.01 -2.98
CA LYS A 87 -17.64 -11.36 -4.24
C LYS A 87 -17.87 -10.11 -5.09
N ALA A 88 -17.95 -10.27 -6.41
CA ALA A 88 -18.41 -9.23 -7.31
C ALA A 88 -19.39 -9.79 -8.33
N PHE A 89 -20.34 -8.97 -8.77
CA PHE A 89 -21.35 -9.35 -9.75
C PHE A 89 -21.83 -8.14 -10.55
N VAL A 90 -22.37 -8.38 -11.74
CA VAL A 90 -22.91 -7.34 -12.61
C VAL A 90 -24.38 -7.08 -12.33
N LYS A 91 -24.77 -5.80 -12.40
CA LYS A 91 -26.15 -5.37 -12.52
C LYS A 91 -26.31 -4.41 -13.69
N PRO A 92 -27.30 -4.60 -14.57
CA PRO A 92 -27.70 -3.59 -15.53
C PRO A 92 -28.31 -2.38 -14.80
N VAL A 93 -27.76 -1.19 -15.03
CA VAL A 93 -28.27 0.07 -14.47
C VAL A 93 -28.37 1.07 -15.62
N LYS A 94 -29.59 1.47 -15.97
CA LYS A 94 -29.87 2.39 -17.10
C LYS A 94 -29.20 1.94 -18.40
N GLY A 95 -29.33 0.64 -18.74
CA GLY A 95 -28.76 0.07 -19.96
C GLY A 95 -27.24 -0.17 -19.94
N LYS A 96 -26.54 0.10 -18.82
CA LYS A 96 -25.11 -0.16 -18.68
C LYS A 96 -24.82 -1.19 -17.59
N ASN A 97 -23.91 -2.11 -17.88
CA ASN A 97 -23.42 -3.06 -16.89
C ASN A 97 -22.57 -2.32 -15.84
N GLN A 98 -22.91 -2.51 -14.56
CA GLN A 98 -22.13 -2.00 -13.43
C GLN A 98 -21.77 -3.13 -12.49
N VAL A 99 -20.54 -3.09 -11.95
CA VAL A 99 -20.09 -4.06 -10.96
C VAL A 99 -20.51 -3.62 -9.56
N TYR A 100 -20.99 -4.57 -8.77
CA TYR A 100 -21.23 -4.41 -7.35
C TYR A 100 -20.38 -5.41 -6.57
N TYR A 101 -19.86 -4.95 -5.44
CA TYR A 101 -19.04 -5.75 -4.54
C TYR A 101 -19.86 -6.16 -3.33
N LYS A 102 -19.76 -7.43 -2.96
CA LYS A 102 -20.00 -7.89 -1.59
C LYS A 102 -18.69 -7.79 -0.84
N LEU A 103 -18.66 -6.99 0.22
CA LEU A 103 -17.43 -6.65 0.94
C LEU A 103 -17.64 -6.51 2.44
N TYR A 104 -16.53 -6.55 3.17
CA TYR A 104 -16.49 -6.28 4.60
C TYR A 104 -15.23 -5.52 4.98
N SER A 105 -15.27 -4.79 6.10
CA SER A 105 -14.10 -4.09 6.62
C SER A 105 -13.06 -5.10 7.11
N ALA A 106 -11.81 -4.92 6.67
CA ALA A 106 -10.68 -5.74 7.11
C ALA A 106 -10.47 -5.66 8.63
N TYR A 107 -10.90 -4.58 9.27
CA TYR A 107 -10.68 -4.30 10.69
C TYR A 107 -11.90 -4.58 11.57
N ASN A 108 -13.09 -4.68 10.98
CA ASN A 108 -14.32 -5.05 11.68
C ASN A 108 -15.29 -5.75 10.72
N LYS A 109 -15.27 -7.09 10.70
CA LYS A 109 -16.09 -7.91 9.80
C LYS A 109 -17.61 -7.72 9.97
N LYS A 110 -18.08 -7.08 11.05
CA LYS A 110 -19.50 -6.71 11.24
C LYS A 110 -19.92 -5.58 10.31
N VAL A 111 -18.99 -4.70 9.92
CA VAL A 111 -19.23 -3.65 8.93
C VAL A 111 -19.06 -4.27 7.55
N LYS A 112 -20.18 -4.62 6.91
CA LYS A 112 -20.21 -5.38 5.65
C LYS A 112 -21.48 -5.10 4.85
N GLY A 113 -21.47 -5.44 3.58
CA GLY A 113 -22.66 -5.36 2.72
C GLY A 113 -22.30 -5.28 1.25
N ILE A 114 -23.17 -4.63 0.48
CA ILE A 114 -23.02 -4.48 -0.97
C ILE A 114 -22.81 -3.01 -1.34
N ALA A 115 -21.83 -2.72 -2.17
CA ALA A 115 -21.58 -1.37 -2.66
C ALA A 115 -21.13 -1.35 -4.12
N TRP A 116 -21.36 -0.23 -4.80
CA TRP A 116 -20.94 -0.04 -6.18
C TRP A 116 -19.42 0.04 -6.29
N TYR A 117 -18.85 -0.64 -7.29
CA TYR A 117 -17.40 -0.78 -7.44
C TYR A 117 -16.64 0.54 -7.58
N GLY A 118 -17.26 1.54 -8.21
CA GLY A 118 -16.61 2.83 -8.48
C GLY A 118 -16.36 3.69 -7.25
N TYR A 119 -16.90 3.32 -6.08
CA TYR A 119 -16.52 3.95 -4.80
C TYR A 119 -15.14 3.51 -4.30
N PHE A 120 -14.52 2.53 -4.94
CA PHE A 120 -13.31 1.88 -4.48
C PHE A 120 -12.20 1.93 -5.52
N LYS A 121 -10.97 1.77 -5.04
CA LYS A 121 -9.78 1.51 -5.83
C LYS A 121 -8.98 0.40 -5.16
N LYS A 122 -8.40 -0.49 -5.96
CA LYS A 122 -7.57 -1.60 -5.46
C LYS A 122 -6.48 -1.07 -4.54
N SER A 123 -6.27 -1.73 -3.42
CA SER A 123 -5.15 -1.48 -2.53
C SER A 123 -3.94 -2.20 -3.11
N ILE A 124 -3.04 -1.47 -3.74
CA ILE A 124 -1.90 -2.04 -4.49
C ILE A 124 -0.59 -1.47 -3.95
N ILE A 125 0.39 -2.34 -3.76
CA ILE A 125 1.78 -2.01 -3.47
C ILE A 125 2.64 -2.41 -4.67
N LYS A 126 3.48 -1.47 -5.12
CA LYS A 126 4.58 -1.73 -6.04
C LYS A 126 5.77 -2.17 -5.20
N LEU A 127 6.29 -3.38 -5.39
CA LEU A 127 7.42 -3.85 -4.60
C LEU A 127 8.73 -3.12 -5.01
N PRO A 128 9.69 -2.94 -4.07
CA PRO A 128 10.95 -2.22 -4.30
C PRO A 128 11.71 -2.63 -5.56
N VAL A 129 11.67 -3.91 -5.93
CA VAL A 129 12.35 -4.47 -7.12
C VAL A 129 11.88 -3.88 -8.44
N ILE A 130 10.70 -3.24 -8.51
CA ILE A 130 10.20 -2.58 -9.72
C ILE A 130 10.69 -1.11 -9.82
N PHE A 131 11.33 -0.56 -8.79
CA PHE A 131 11.82 0.81 -8.85
C PHE A 131 13.26 0.88 -9.39
N ASN A 132 13.46 1.80 -10.32
CA ASN A 132 14.77 2.07 -10.93
C ASN A 132 15.50 3.27 -10.30
N SER A 133 14.85 3.98 -9.36
CA SER A 133 15.47 5.11 -8.67
C SER A 133 14.92 5.30 -7.25
N GLN A 134 15.79 5.76 -6.36
CA GLN A 134 15.48 6.13 -4.99
C GLN A 134 14.32 7.14 -4.91
N GLN A 135 14.35 8.18 -5.76
CA GLN A 135 13.31 9.22 -5.77
C GLN A 135 11.94 8.65 -6.13
N ALA A 136 11.85 7.77 -7.13
CA ALA A 136 10.58 7.17 -7.52
C ALA A 136 9.99 6.30 -6.39
N TYR A 137 10.85 5.56 -5.69
CA TYR A 137 10.45 4.76 -4.54
C TYR A 137 9.93 5.62 -3.38
N LEU A 138 10.64 6.69 -3.01
CA LEU A 138 10.19 7.60 -1.96
C LEU A 138 8.91 8.37 -2.34
N ASN A 139 8.73 8.70 -3.62
CA ASN A 139 7.49 9.30 -4.12
C ASN A 139 6.29 8.35 -3.97
N ASP A 140 6.45 7.06 -4.30
CA ASP A 140 5.39 6.08 -4.06
C ASP A 140 5.14 5.87 -2.56
N LEU A 141 6.21 5.75 -1.77
CA LEU A 141 6.12 5.59 -0.32
C LEU A 141 5.34 6.74 0.32
N SER A 142 5.56 7.99 -0.10
CA SER A 142 4.87 9.17 0.44
C SER A 142 3.40 9.27 0.03
N SER A 143 3.06 8.89 -1.22
CA SER A 143 1.75 9.16 -1.82
C SER A 143 0.80 7.96 -1.83
N ASN A 144 1.30 6.73 -1.84
CA ASN A 144 0.47 5.54 -1.95
C ASN A 144 -0.26 5.21 -0.64
N LYS A 145 -1.60 5.17 -0.67
CA LYS A 145 -2.43 4.89 0.51
C LYS A 145 -2.19 3.49 1.10
N ALA A 146 -1.84 2.51 0.26
CA ALA A 146 -1.56 1.14 0.72
C ALA A 146 -0.31 1.06 1.61
N LEU A 147 0.67 1.95 1.39
CA LEU A 147 1.92 2.02 2.15
C LEU A 147 1.82 2.77 3.49
N LYS A 148 0.61 2.97 4.02
CA LYS A 148 0.40 3.71 5.28
C LYS A 148 1.17 3.09 6.44
N LEU A 149 1.10 1.76 6.61
CA LEU A 149 1.82 1.07 7.68
C LEU A 149 3.35 1.17 7.47
N THR A 150 3.83 0.96 6.26
CA THR A 150 5.25 1.10 5.88
C THR A 150 5.79 2.48 6.26
N ARG A 151 5.07 3.56 5.94
CA ARG A 151 5.42 4.92 6.37
C ARG A 151 5.45 5.10 7.87
N MET A 152 4.51 4.47 8.59
CA MET A 152 4.48 4.57 10.06
C MET A 152 5.67 3.87 10.69
N VAL A 153 6.08 2.71 10.16
CA VAL A 153 7.29 2.01 10.62
C VAL A 153 8.55 2.79 10.29
N ALA A 154 8.65 3.41 9.11
CA ALA A 154 9.76 4.30 8.77
C ALA A 154 9.95 5.42 9.83
N LYS A 155 8.84 5.98 10.33
CA LYS A 155 8.86 7.03 11.36
C LYS A 155 9.34 6.57 12.75
N LEU A 156 9.42 5.27 13.01
CA LEU A 156 10.01 4.76 14.26
C LEU A 156 11.54 4.93 14.28
N PHE A 157 12.16 5.19 13.13
CA PHE A 157 13.60 5.44 12.95
C PHE A 157 13.81 6.89 12.47
N PRO A 158 13.59 7.90 13.33
CA PRO A 158 13.47 9.29 12.91
C PRO A 158 14.75 9.88 12.28
N ASN A 159 15.91 9.29 12.59
CA ASN A 159 17.22 9.77 12.11
C ASN A 159 17.82 8.90 11.00
N SER A 160 17.11 7.84 10.56
CA SER A 160 17.57 6.96 9.49
C SER A 160 16.86 7.26 8.17
N GLN A 161 17.56 7.11 7.04
CA GLN A 161 16.94 7.28 5.73
C GLN A 161 16.39 5.97 5.20
N VAL A 162 15.22 6.01 4.53
CA VAL A 162 14.71 4.84 3.82
C VAL A 162 15.48 4.66 2.53
N ASN A 163 16.11 3.50 2.32
CA ASN A 163 16.97 3.21 1.17
C ASN A 163 16.38 2.12 0.27
N LEU A 164 16.41 2.34 -1.06
CA LEU A 164 15.85 1.43 -2.05
C LEU A 164 16.61 0.11 -2.14
N ASP A 165 17.94 0.11 -2.11
CA ASP A 165 18.72 -1.11 -2.30
C ASP A 165 18.64 -2.02 -1.07
N LEU A 166 18.66 -1.44 0.14
CA LEU A 166 18.30 -2.17 1.35
C LEU A 166 16.87 -2.74 1.26
N SER A 167 15.91 -1.99 0.73
CA SER A 167 14.53 -2.47 0.55
C SER A 167 14.44 -3.60 -0.48
N LYS A 168 15.18 -3.54 -1.59
CA LYS A 168 15.27 -4.59 -2.62
C LYS A 168 15.90 -5.86 -2.08
N SER A 169 16.93 -5.73 -1.23
CA SER A 169 17.65 -6.86 -0.63
C SER A 169 16.75 -7.80 0.20
N LEU A 170 15.58 -7.31 0.64
CA LEU A 170 14.57 -8.09 1.36
C LEU A 170 13.72 -9.00 0.46
N TYR A 171 13.83 -8.87 -0.88
CA TYR A 171 13.02 -9.62 -1.85
C TYR A 171 13.83 -10.51 -2.79
N VAL A 172 15.12 -10.23 -2.98
CA VAL A 172 15.97 -10.99 -3.89
C VAL A 172 16.80 -12.04 -3.17
N SER A 173 17.17 -13.11 -3.89
CA SER A 173 18.09 -14.14 -3.42
C SER A 173 19.55 -13.80 -3.76
N LEU A 174 20.48 -14.64 -3.31
CA LEU A 174 21.86 -14.61 -3.78
C LEU A 174 21.93 -14.95 -5.29
N PRO A 175 22.91 -14.38 -6.04
CA PRO A 175 23.94 -13.45 -5.59
C PRO A 175 23.49 -11.98 -5.55
N GLN A 176 22.37 -11.62 -6.19
CA GLN A 176 21.88 -10.23 -6.33
C GLN A 176 21.74 -9.51 -4.98
N LYS A 177 21.34 -10.24 -3.93
CA LYS A 177 21.27 -9.69 -2.58
C LYS A 177 22.63 -9.16 -2.09
N THR A 178 23.72 -9.86 -2.38
CA THR A 178 25.07 -9.43 -2.00
C THR A 178 25.41 -8.12 -2.71
N ASP A 179 25.18 -8.05 -4.01
CA ASP A 179 25.48 -6.86 -4.81
C ASP A 179 24.76 -5.62 -4.28
N LEU A 180 23.48 -5.75 -3.91
CA LEU A 180 22.69 -4.66 -3.32
C LEU A 180 23.19 -4.22 -1.92
N LEU A 181 23.86 -5.10 -1.19
CA LEU A 181 24.35 -4.83 0.16
C LEU A 181 25.83 -4.40 0.18
N ASN A 182 26.53 -4.46 -0.96
CA ASN A 182 27.97 -4.18 -1.04
C ASN A 182 28.33 -2.75 -0.65
N GLU A 183 27.45 -1.78 -0.84
CA GLU A 183 27.69 -0.37 -0.46
C GLU A 183 27.42 -0.07 1.02
N PHE A 184 27.12 -1.11 1.82
CA PHE A 184 26.78 -0.97 3.23
C PHE A 184 27.69 -1.83 4.12
N THR A 185 27.97 -1.33 5.31
CA THR A 185 28.54 -2.08 6.42
C THR A 185 27.47 -2.36 7.48
N SER A 186 27.77 -3.22 8.45
CA SER A 186 26.88 -3.50 9.60
C SER A 186 25.45 -3.86 9.18
N THR A 187 25.31 -4.60 8.09
CA THR A 187 23.99 -4.95 7.55
C THR A 187 23.29 -5.97 8.44
N LYS A 188 22.01 -5.76 8.74
CA LYS A 188 21.22 -6.69 9.57
C LYS A 188 19.76 -6.71 9.17
N ARG A 189 19.23 -7.89 8.90
CA ARG A 189 17.79 -8.11 8.72
C ARG A 189 17.10 -8.25 10.07
N ILE A 190 15.98 -7.55 10.23
CA ILE A 190 15.06 -7.65 11.35
C ILE A 190 13.76 -8.21 10.79
N ASP A 191 13.43 -9.44 11.14
CA ASP A 191 12.11 -10.02 10.86
C ASP A 191 11.19 -9.73 12.05
N LEU A 192 10.13 -8.96 11.79
CA LEU A 192 9.21 -8.52 12.83
C LEU A 192 8.20 -9.62 13.17
N ASN A 193 7.78 -10.37 12.15
CA ASN A 193 6.84 -11.45 12.35
C ASN A 193 7.45 -12.57 13.20
N SER A 194 6.72 -13.04 14.20
CA SER A 194 7.12 -14.11 15.11
C SER A 194 6.02 -15.13 15.29
N PHE A 195 6.41 -16.32 15.74
CA PHE A 195 5.51 -17.31 16.31
C PHE A 195 5.53 -17.17 17.83
N ASP A 196 4.36 -17.25 18.48
CA ASP A 196 4.32 -17.45 19.91
C ASP A 196 4.56 -18.94 20.27
N SER A 197 4.59 -19.25 21.57
CA SER A 197 4.79 -20.61 22.08
C SER A 197 3.71 -21.60 21.67
N GLU A 198 2.56 -21.09 21.22
CA GLU A 198 1.41 -21.87 20.75
C GLU A 198 1.41 -22.02 19.22
N GLY A 199 2.43 -21.47 18.53
CA GLY A 199 2.55 -21.52 17.09
C GLY A 199 1.68 -20.50 16.35
N ASN A 200 1.06 -19.54 17.05
CA ASN A 200 0.33 -18.47 16.38
C ASN A 200 1.30 -17.48 15.75
N TYR A 201 1.08 -17.16 14.48
CA TYR A 201 1.90 -16.20 13.74
C TYR A 201 1.38 -14.78 13.88
N SER A 202 2.27 -13.83 14.17
CA SER A 202 1.92 -12.41 14.19
C SER A 202 1.76 -11.87 12.77
N TYR A 203 0.56 -11.41 12.43
CA TYR A 203 0.25 -10.79 11.13
C TYR A 203 0.01 -9.28 11.30
N TYR A 204 1.03 -8.51 11.67
CA TYR A 204 0.89 -7.06 11.89
C TYR A 204 0.36 -6.33 10.66
N GLU A 205 0.79 -6.78 9.49
CA GLU A 205 0.42 -6.26 8.19
C GLU A 205 -1.06 -6.50 7.83
N ARG A 206 -1.72 -7.41 8.56
CA ARG A 206 -3.16 -7.69 8.52
C ARG A 206 -3.93 -7.00 9.64
N MET A 207 -3.33 -6.07 10.35
CA MET A 207 -4.04 -5.27 11.36
C MET A 207 -4.35 -3.87 10.85
N ALA A 208 -5.22 -3.16 11.57
CA ALA A 208 -5.36 -1.72 11.38
C ALA A 208 -4.00 -1.05 11.62
N PRO A 209 -3.51 -0.13 10.76
CA PRO A 209 -2.17 0.44 10.91
C PRO A 209 -1.89 1.08 12.27
N SER A 210 -2.91 1.66 12.91
CA SER A 210 -2.81 2.23 14.26
C SER A 210 -2.63 1.20 15.38
N LYS A 211 -3.10 -0.03 15.18
CA LYS A 211 -2.86 -1.16 16.08
C LYS A 211 -1.52 -1.81 15.76
N ALA A 212 -1.27 -2.08 14.48
CA ALA A 212 -0.03 -2.70 13.99
C ALA A 212 1.21 -1.96 14.48
N ILE A 213 1.23 -0.63 14.36
CA ILE A 213 2.42 0.16 14.70
C ILE A 213 2.80 0.05 16.18
N LYS A 214 1.83 -0.04 17.09
CA LYS A 214 2.07 -0.16 18.52
C LYS A 214 2.74 -1.49 18.85
N LEU A 215 2.29 -2.56 18.21
CA LEU A 215 2.85 -3.89 18.38
C LEU A 215 4.23 -4.01 17.71
N ILE A 216 4.42 -3.40 16.54
CA ILE A 216 5.72 -3.35 15.88
C ILE A 216 6.73 -2.57 16.74
N ASP A 217 6.34 -1.45 17.33
CA ASP A 217 7.19 -0.65 18.21
C ASP A 217 7.61 -1.44 19.47
N GLN A 218 6.64 -2.11 20.11
CA GLN A 218 6.92 -3.04 21.21
C GLN A 218 7.88 -4.14 20.77
N ARG A 219 7.62 -4.79 19.63
CA ARG A 219 8.45 -5.87 19.10
C ARG A 219 9.88 -5.43 18.81
N LEU A 220 10.06 -4.24 18.24
CA LEU A 220 11.38 -3.65 18.03
C LEU A 220 12.12 -3.46 19.35
N SER A 221 11.43 -2.97 20.39
CA SER A 221 12.00 -2.78 21.73
C SER A 221 12.43 -4.12 22.35
N GLU A 222 11.60 -5.16 22.25
CA GLU A 222 11.95 -6.53 22.69
C GLU A 222 13.18 -7.10 21.95
N MET A 223 13.42 -6.66 20.71
CA MET A 223 14.58 -7.05 19.91
C MET A 223 15.82 -6.16 20.14
N GLY A 224 15.77 -5.25 21.12
CA GLY A 224 16.87 -4.35 21.46
C GLY A 224 16.97 -3.09 20.59
N TYR A 225 15.88 -2.76 19.89
CA TYR A 225 15.73 -1.53 19.11
C TYR A 225 14.67 -0.64 19.73
N ASP A 226 14.80 -0.30 21.01
CA ASP A 226 13.94 0.68 21.66
C ASP A 226 14.06 2.08 21.02
N GLN A 227 13.26 3.04 21.49
CA GLN A 227 13.24 4.37 20.89
C GLN A 227 14.59 5.08 20.97
N ASP A 228 15.33 4.94 22.07
CA ASP A 228 16.64 5.58 22.24
C ASP A 228 17.68 4.99 21.28
N LYS A 229 17.68 3.66 21.13
CA LYS A 229 18.52 2.99 20.13
C LYS A 229 18.19 3.47 18.72
N ARG A 230 16.91 3.54 18.35
CA ARG A 230 16.50 4.02 17.01
C ARG A 230 16.80 5.51 16.80
N ASN A 231 16.74 6.32 17.85
CA ASN A 231 17.18 7.72 17.80
C ASN A 231 18.69 7.83 17.57
N SER A 232 19.50 6.93 18.13
CA SER A 232 20.96 6.94 17.95
C SER A 232 21.42 6.46 16.56
N MET A 233 20.51 5.99 15.70
CA MET A 233 20.83 5.39 14.39
C MET A 233 20.93 6.42 13.25
N SER A 234 21.54 7.58 13.51
CA SER A 234 21.65 8.66 12.51
C SER A 234 22.59 8.36 11.34
N ASN A 235 23.47 7.36 11.50
CA ASN A 235 24.37 6.87 10.47
C ASN A 235 23.85 5.61 9.76
N TYR A 236 22.65 5.14 10.10
CA TYR A 236 22.03 3.99 9.46
C TYR A 236 21.01 4.42 8.40
N ASP A 237 21.00 3.67 7.32
CA ASP A 237 19.88 3.56 6.39
C ASP A 237 19.02 2.34 6.74
N ILE A 238 17.74 2.39 6.34
CA ILE A 238 16.78 1.30 6.51
C ILE A 238 16.09 0.91 5.19
N GLY A 239 15.99 -0.39 4.93
CA GLY A 239 15.15 -0.99 3.91
C GLY A 239 13.85 -1.52 4.53
N LEU A 240 12.74 -1.45 3.79
CA LEU A 240 11.42 -1.81 4.30
C LEU A 240 10.72 -2.83 3.37
N ASN A 241 10.28 -3.94 3.96
CA ASN A 241 9.36 -4.90 3.34
C ASN A 241 8.15 -5.08 4.27
N ILE A 242 7.16 -4.21 4.12
CA ILE A 242 5.96 -4.16 4.97
C ILE A 242 4.75 -4.08 4.06
N VAL A 243 4.08 -5.21 3.86
CA VAL A 243 2.96 -5.34 2.94
C VAL A 243 1.65 -5.38 3.72
N GLY A 244 1.02 -4.23 3.90
CA GLY A 244 -0.30 -4.14 4.55
C GLY A 244 -1.40 -4.92 3.81
N TYR A 245 -2.68 -4.75 4.17
CA TYR A 245 -3.80 -5.26 3.36
C TYR A 245 -3.83 -4.62 1.95
N ALA A 246 -3.04 -5.19 1.05
CA ALA A 246 -2.84 -4.76 -0.32
C ALA A 246 -2.38 -5.95 -1.16
N GLU A 247 -2.73 -5.91 -2.44
CA GLU A 247 -2.09 -6.74 -3.45
C GLU A 247 -0.69 -6.19 -3.71
N SER A 248 0.33 -7.04 -3.78
CA SER A 248 1.68 -6.59 -4.07
C SER A 248 2.19 -7.22 -5.34
N PHE A 249 2.89 -6.43 -6.16
CA PHE A 249 3.42 -6.90 -7.44
C PHE A 249 4.92 -6.65 -7.51
N TYR A 250 5.64 -7.64 -8.05
CA TYR A 250 7.08 -7.58 -8.38
C TYR A 250 7.34 -7.53 -9.89
N ARG A 251 6.31 -7.70 -10.72
CA ARG A 251 6.39 -7.54 -12.18
C ARG A 251 5.61 -6.32 -12.64
N GLN A 252 6.24 -5.48 -13.45
CA GLN A 252 5.61 -4.27 -14.00
C GLN A 252 4.41 -4.59 -14.90
N SER A 253 4.44 -5.70 -15.64
CA SER A 253 3.33 -6.15 -16.50
C SER A 253 2.07 -6.47 -15.70
N GLU A 254 2.20 -7.20 -14.59
CA GLU A 254 1.08 -7.55 -13.71
C GLU A 254 0.54 -6.31 -12.99
N LEU A 255 1.43 -5.42 -12.52
CA LEU A 255 1.04 -4.14 -11.95
C LEU A 255 0.21 -3.29 -12.94
N ASN A 256 0.59 -3.29 -14.21
CA ASN A 256 -0.16 -2.58 -15.26
C ASN A 256 -1.56 -3.19 -15.46
N ILE A 257 -1.67 -4.53 -15.47
CA ILE A 257 -2.96 -5.23 -15.59
C ILE A 257 -3.84 -4.93 -14.36
N ALA A 258 -3.29 -5.04 -13.15
CA ALA A 258 -4.01 -4.76 -11.90
C ALA A 258 -4.58 -3.34 -11.86
N ASN A 259 -3.81 -2.34 -12.34
CA ASN A 259 -4.27 -0.96 -12.43
C ASN A 259 -5.28 -0.72 -13.56
N LYS A 260 -5.20 -1.49 -14.66
CA LYS A 260 -6.14 -1.41 -15.79
C LYS A 260 -7.56 -1.82 -15.38
N TYR A 261 -7.70 -2.89 -14.62
CA TYR A 261 -9.00 -3.42 -14.19
C TYR A 261 -9.34 -2.95 -12.77
N ARG A 262 -10.34 -2.06 -12.66
CA ARG A 262 -10.81 -1.57 -11.34
C ARG A 262 -11.58 -2.60 -10.54
N TYR A 263 -11.96 -3.73 -11.12
CA TYR A 263 -12.65 -4.84 -10.48
C TYR A 263 -11.81 -6.13 -10.53
N PRO A 264 -12.09 -7.11 -9.66
CA PRO A 264 -11.38 -8.40 -9.67
C PRO A 264 -11.45 -9.08 -11.03
N VAL A 265 -10.32 -9.50 -11.58
CA VAL A 265 -10.25 -10.24 -12.84
C VAL A 265 -9.37 -11.48 -12.73
N THR A 266 -9.77 -12.51 -13.48
CA THR A 266 -8.98 -13.71 -13.75
C THR A 266 -8.81 -13.81 -15.25
N LEU A 267 -7.57 -13.66 -15.71
CA LEU A 267 -7.14 -13.75 -17.10
C LEU A 267 -6.17 -14.93 -17.24
N SER A 268 -5.89 -15.37 -18.46
CA SER A 268 -5.04 -16.54 -18.73
C SER A 268 -3.67 -16.50 -18.02
N ASN A 269 -3.04 -15.32 -17.94
CA ASN A 269 -1.71 -15.13 -17.34
C ASN A 269 -1.71 -14.12 -16.18
N PHE A 270 -2.87 -13.81 -15.62
CA PHE A 270 -2.98 -12.84 -14.54
C PHE A 270 -4.19 -13.15 -13.69
N ARG A 271 -4.01 -13.15 -12.37
CA ARG A 271 -5.09 -13.23 -11.41
C ARG A 271 -4.85 -12.19 -10.33
N ASP A 272 -5.89 -11.45 -9.99
CA ASP A 272 -5.85 -10.58 -8.81
C ASP A 272 -5.68 -11.41 -7.53
N MET A 273 -5.08 -10.79 -6.53
CA MET A 273 -4.68 -11.32 -5.24
C MET A 273 -3.39 -12.16 -5.28
N GLN A 274 -2.27 -11.47 -5.53
CA GLN A 274 -0.93 -11.93 -5.15
C GLN A 274 -0.67 -11.56 -3.68
N ASP A 275 -0.69 -12.56 -2.81
CA ASP A 275 -0.46 -12.35 -1.38
C ASP A 275 1.03 -12.29 -1.06
N TYR A 276 1.44 -11.21 -0.40
CA TYR A 276 2.77 -11.05 0.16
C TYR A 276 2.62 -10.74 1.65
N GLY A 277 2.81 -11.76 2.49
CA GLY A 277 2.84 -11.61 3.95
C GLY A 277 4.26 -11.37 4.43
N ALA A 278 4.75 -10.13 4.37
CA ALA A 278 6.08 -9.79 4.83
C ALA A 278 6.08 -8.53 5.69
N CYS A 279 6.81 -8.61 6.81
CA CYS A 279 7.03 -7.53 7.75
C CYS A 279 8.48 -7.60 8.25
N SER A 280 9.39 -6.98 7.51
CA SER A 280 10.83 -7.02 7.78
C SER A 280 11.48 -5.66 7.49
N ILE A 281 12.59 -5.40 8.20
CA ILE A 281 13.44 -4.23 8.03
C ILE A 281 14.86 -4.72 7.70
N GLN A 282 15.57 -4.04 6.82
CA GLN A 282 16.99 -4.25 6.57
C GLN A 282 17.76 -3.02 7.05
N LEU A 283 18.69 -3.18 7.97
CA LEU A 283 19.61 -2.13 8.39
C LEU A 283 20.89 -2.18 7.55
N GLY A 284 21.55 -1.03 7.39
CA GLY A 284 22.91 -0.91 6.88
C GLY A 284 23.48 0.48 7.12
N ILE A 285 24.78 0.59 7.36
CA ILE A 285 25.51 1.87 7.42
C ILE A 285 26.16 2.07 6.05
N PRO A 286 25.82 3.14 5.30
CA PRO A 286 26.49 3.44 4.04
C PRO A 286 28.02 3.55 4.21
N LYS A 287 28.78 3.03 3.25
CA LYS A 287 30.26 3.14 3.21
C LYS A 287 30.75 4.55 2.95
#